data_AF-A0A7S1RBT4-F1
#
_entry.id   AF-A0A7S1RBT4-F1
#
_cell.length_a   1.000
_cell.length_b   1.000
_cell.length_c   1.000
_cell.angle_alpha   90.00
_cell.angle_beta   90.00
_cell.angle_gamma   90.00
#
_symmetry.space_group_name_H-M   'P 1'
#
loop_
_entity.id
_entity.type
_entity.pdbx_description
1 polymer ?
#
loop_
_entity_poly.entity_id
_entity_poly.type
_entity_poly.pdbx_seq_one_letter_code
_entity_poly.pdbx_strand_id
1 'polypeptide(L)'
;HRARWHLKKYPLDRPAFVRNCQQRGQSLLYGAVEVVNEAALKQYEAKGQTCMYLDWMHWGEDEWLSKCMLFKLGCTPIDDFQLVGDHRCMSAECEDTWRVGFHDYKSWYLYYSCYNRSMNAERAKMKMEESDNFCCTF
;
A
#
# COMPACT_ATOMS: atom_id res chain seq x y z
N HIS A 1 9.46 -7.21 4.03
CA HIS A 1 9.31 -7.03 5.50
C HIS A 1 8.42 -5.83 5.82
N ARG A 2 8.67 -4.64 5.23
CA ARG A 2 7.95 -3.38 5.47
C ARG A 2 6.41 -3.48 5.45
N ALA A 3 5.82 -4.15 4.46
CA ALA A 3 4.36 -4.32 4.40
C ALA A 3 3.76 -4.90 5.69
N ARG A 4 4.38 -5.92 6.28
CA ARG A 4 3.89 -6.54 7.53
C ARG A 4 3.95 -5.56 8.71
N TRP A 5 5.00 -4.73 8.78
CA TRP A 5 5.15 -3.73 9.85
C TRP A 5 4.15 -2.60 9.70
N HIS A 6 4.02 -2.09 8.48
CA HIS A 6 3.11 -1.02 8.13
C HIS A 6 1.65 -1.36 8.45
N LEU A 7 1.26 -2.61 8.19
CA LEU A 7 -0.11 -3.09 8.37
C LEU A 7 -0.42 -3.58 9.78
N LYS A 8 0.59 -3.79 10.64
CA LYS A 8 0.42 -4.30 12.02
C LYS A 8 -0.50 -3.42 12.88
N LYS A 9 -0.56 -2.12 12.57
CA LYS A 9 -1.37 -1.12 13.30
C LYS A 9 -2.86 -1.21 13.02
N TYR A 10 -3.29 -1.94 11.98
CA TYR A 10 -4.69 -1.99 11.58
C TYR A 10 -5.43 -3.23 12.08
N PRO A 11 -6.72 -3.09 12.44
CA PRO A 11 -7.56 -4.23 12.77
C PRO A 11 -7.83 -5.05 11.50
N LEU A 12 -7.44 -6.34 11.52
CA LEU A 12 -7.63 -7.30 10.42
C LEU A 12 -8.68 -8.38 10.75
N ASP A 13 -9.49 -8.14 11.78
CA ASP A 13 -10.56 -9.03 12.27
C ASP A 13 -11.82 -9.02 11.38
N ARG A 14 -11.89 -8.10 10.42
CA ARG A 14 -12.98 -7.94 9.46
C ARG A 14 -12.46 -7.79 8.03
N PRO A 15 -13.27 -8.12 7.02
CA PRO A 15 -12.98 -7.86 5.61
C PRO A 15 -12.57 -6.41 5.39
N ALA A 16 -11.35 -6.19 4.89
CA ALA A 16 -10.78 -4.87 4.72
C ALA A 16 -9.83 -4.79 3.53
N PHE A 17 -9.72 -3.57 2.99
CA PHE A 17 -8.76 -3.21 1.94
C PHE A 17 -8.17 -1.83 2.25
N VAL A 18 -6.98 -1.55 1.71
CA VAL A 18 -6.26 -0.30 1.98
C VAL A 18 -6.42 0.68 0.82
N ARG A 19 -6.66 1.96 1.12
CA ARG A 19 -6.59 3.09 0.20
C ARG A 19 -5.30 3.86 0.49
N ASN A 20 -4.42 3.90 -0.49
CA ASN A 20 -3.05 4.43 -0.36
C ASN A 20 -2.89 5.84 -0.93
N CYS A 21 -3.95 6.44 -1.48
CA CYS A 21 -3.89 7.74 -2.14
C CYS A 21 -4.98 8.69 -1.64
N GLN A 22 -4.63 9.97 -1.45
CA GLN A 22 -5.55 11.06 -1.22
C GLN A 22 -5.43 12.06 -2.36
N GLN A 23 -6.46 12.16 -3.20
CA GLN A 23 -6.47 13.09 -4.33
C GLN A 23 -7.80 13.84 -4.40
N ARG A 24 -7.75 15.18 -4.53
CA ARG A 24 -8.95 16.04 -4.66
C ARG A 24 -10.01 15.78 -3.57
N GLY A 25 -9.57 15.55 -2.33
CA GLY A 25 -10.47 15.29 -1.19
C GLY A 25 -11.06 13.88 -1.15
N GLN A 26 -10.66 12.98 -2.06
CA GLN A 26 -11.08 11.59 -2.07
C GLN A 26 -9.93 10.66 -1.68
N SER A 27 -10.23 9.68 -0.84
CA SER A 27 -9.31 8.57 -0.56
C SER A 27 -9.55 7.47 -1.59
N LEU A 28 -8.49 7.05 -2.27
CA LEU A 28 -8.50 6.11 -3.38
C LEU A 28 -7.55 4.94 -3.08
N LEU A 29 -7.93 3.74 -3.52
CA LEU A 29 -6.93 2.73 -3.84
C LEU A 29 -6.36 3.13 -5.19
N TYR A 30 -5.05 3.39 -5.24
CA TYR A 30 -4.39 3.93 -6.41
C TYR A 30 -3.05 3.23 -6.62
N GLY A 31 -3.04 2.31 -7.57
CA GLY A 31 -1.88 1.65 -8.16
C GLY A 31 -0.69 1.18 -7.29
N ALA A 32 0.20 0.51 -8.03
CA ALA A 32 1.45 -0.18 -7.69
C ALA A 32 1.39 -1.26 -6.61
N VAL A 33 0.64 -1.05 -5.52
CA VAL A 33 0.47 -2.00 -4.44
C VAL A 33 -0.97 -1.95 -3.92
N GLU A 34 -1.74 -2.97 -4.23
CA GLU A 34 -3.08 -3.19 -3.71
C GLU A 34 -3.05 -4.14 -2.52
N VAL A 35 -3.54 -3.69 -1.36
CA VAL A 35 -3.58 -4.49 -0.14
C VAL A 35 -5.02 -4.82 0.23
N VAL A 36 -5.31 -6.12 0.24
CA VAL A 36 -6.60 -6.70 0.63
C VAL A 36 -6.32 -7.80 1.64
N ASN A 37 -7.07 -7.85 2.74
CA ASN A 37 -6.88 -8.90 3.73
C ASN A 37 -7.56 -10.21 3.33
N GLU A 38 -7.17 -11.31 3.96
CA GLU A 38 -7.69 -12.64 3.64
C GLU A 38 -9.22 -12.73 3.77
N ALA A 39 -9.80 -12.07 4.77
CA ALA A 39 -11.25 -12.06 4.98
C ALA A 39 -12.01 -11.39 3.81
N ALA A 40 -11.48 -10.29 3.26
CA ALA A 40 -12.04 -9.64 2.07
C ALA A 40 -11.86 -10.49 0.81
N LEU A 41 -10.73 -11.17 0.66
CA LEU A 41 -10.53 -12.11 -0.46
C LEU A 41 -11.51 -13.29 -0.40
N LYS A 42 -11.80 -13.83 0.78
CA LYS A 42 -12.85 -14.85 0.96
C LYS A 42 -14.24 -14.33 0.61
N GLN A 43 -14.54 -13.07 0.92
CA GLN A 43 -15.79 -12.44 0.47
C GLN A 43 -15.84 -12.29 -1.05
N TYR A 44 -14.72 -11.90 -1.67
CA TYR A 44 -14.61 -11.79 -3.12
C TYR A 44 -14.77 -13.16 -3.79
N GLU A 45 -14.17 -14.22 -3.26
CA GLU A 45 -14.40 -15.59 -3.75
C GLU A 45 -15.89 -15.97 -3.70
N ALA A 46 -16.57 -15.69 -2.59
CA ALA A 46 -17.97 -16.07 -2.40
C ALA A 46 -18.97 -15.22 -3.21
N LYS A 47 -18.68 -13.93 -3.45
CA LYS A 47 -19.65 -12.96 -3.96
C LYS A 47 -19.13 -12.08 -5.10
N GLY A 48 -17.92 -12.29 -5.60
CA GLY A 48 -17.25 -11.42 -6.57
C GLY A 48 -18.01 -11.26 -7.88
N GLN A 49 -18.83 -12.24 -8.27
CA GLN A 49 -19.74 -12.13 -9.43
C GLN A 49 -20.67 -10.91 -9.33
N THR A 50 -21.05 -10.48 -8.13
CA THR A 50 -21.88 -9.29 -7.93
C THR A 50 -21.19 -7.98 -8.35
N CYS A 51 -19.85 -7.99 -8.47
CA CYS A 51 -19.07 -6.87 -8.95
C CYS A 51 -19.19 -6.65 -10.46
N MET A 52 -19.66 -7.65 -11.22
CA MET A 52 -19.96 -7.51 -12.65
C MET A 52 -21.15 -6.56 -12.91
N TYR A 53 -22.00 -6.32 -11.91
CA TYR A 53 -23.13 -5.39 -11.98
C TYR A 53 -22.76 -3.94 -11.63
N LEU A 54 -21.47 -3.62 -11.55
CA LEU A 54 -20.99 -2.24 -11.47
C LEU A 54 -20.89 -1.67 -12.89
N ASP A 55 -21.02 -0.35 -13.02
CA ASP A 55 -20.82 0.34 -14.30
C ASP A 55 -19.32 0.61 -14.53
N TRP A 56 -18.58 -0.48 -14.76
CA TRP A 56 -17.11 -0.50 -14.67
C TRP A 56 -16.38 -0.17 -15.98
N MET A 57 -17.11 -0.01 -17.09
CA MET A 57 -16.51 0.12 -18.43
C MET A 57 -15.51 1.28 -18.60
N HIS A 58 -15.53 2.25 -17.69
CA HIS A 58 -14.66 3.44 -17.74
C HIS A 58 -13.67 3.53 -16.58
N TRP A 59 -13.57 2.50 -15.75
CA TRP A 59 -12.71 2.50 -14.55
C TRP A 59 -11.39 1.79 -14.81
N GLY A 60 -10.36 2.22 -14.09
CA GLY A 60 -9.14 1.43 -13.90
C GLY A 60 -9.40 0.19 -13.03
N GLU A 61 -8.44 -0.73 -13.00
CA GLU A 61 -8.53 -1.95 -12.19
C GLU A 61 -8.60 -1.65 -10.69
N ASP A 62 -7.80 -0.70 -10.20
CA ASP A 62 -7.77 -0.24 -8.81
C ASP A 62 -9.09 0.45 -8.38
N GLU A 63 -9.65 1.29 -9.27
CA GLU A 63 -10.96 1.90 -9.07
C GLU A 63 -12.06 0.83 -9.06
N TRP A 64 -12.02 -0.14 -9.98
CA TRP A 64 -12.96 -1.25 -10.00
C TRP A 64 -12.87 -2.08 -8.72
N LEU A 65 -11.66 -2.46 -8.31
CA LEU A 65 -11.41 -3.28 -7.13
C LEU A 65 -11.92 -2.59 -5.86
N SER A 66 -11.58 -1.31 -5.67
CA SER A 66 -12.03 -0.54 -4.51
C SER A 66 -13.55 -0.38 -4.45
N LYS A 67 -14.21 -0.13 -5.58
CA LYS A 67 -15.67 -0.03 -5.66
C LYS A 67 -16.37 -1.38 -5.46
N CYS A 68 -15.81 -2.46 -5.98
CA CYS A 68 -16.27 -3.82 -5.72
C CYS A 68 -16.20 -4.15 -4.23
N MET A 69 -15.02 -3.96 -3.62
CA MET A 69 -14.79 -4.20 -2.20
C MET A 69 -15.75 -3.38 -1.33
N LEU A 70 -15.91 -2.08 -1.62
CA LEU A 70 -16.75 -1.20 -0.83
C LEU A 70 -18.25 -1.45 -1.03
N PHE A 71 -18.74 -1.44 -2.27
CA PHE A 71 -20.17 -1.36 -2.55
C PHE A 71 -20.86 -2.71 -2.75
N LYS A 72 -20.12 -3.74 -3.16
CA LYS A 72 -20.70 -5.07 -3.41
C LYS A 72 -20.37 -6.07 -2.32
N LEU A 73 -19.17 -5.96 -1.72
CA LEU A 73 -18.71 -6.88 -0.69
C LEU A 73 -18.88 -6.32 0.73
N GLY A 74 -18.94 -5.00 0.88
CA GLY A 74 -19.08 -4.35 2.19
C GLY A 74 -17.79 -4.40 3.01
N CYS A 75 -16.64 -4.48 2.35
CA CYS A 75 -15.33 -4.43 3.00
C CYS A 75 -15.08 -3.06 3.61
N THR A 76 -14.40 -3.04 4.76
CA THR A 76 -14.00 -1.79 5.43
C THR A 76 -12.79 -1.17 4.72
N PRO A 77 -12.87 0.09 4.25
CA PRO A 77 -11.71 0.80 3.74
C PRO A 77 -10.80 1.25 4.89
N ILE A 78 -9.49 1.09 4.69
CA ILE A 78 -8.44 1.58 5.60
C ILE A 78 -7.61 2.62 4.86
N ASP A 79 -7.50 3.83 5.38
CA ASP A 79 -6.68 4.87 4.76
C ASP A 79 -5.25 4.81 5.28
N ASP A 80 -4.31 4.67 4.35
CA ASP A 80 -2.89 4.55 4.63
C ASP A 80 -2.03 5.21 3.55
N PHE A 81 -2.03 6.54 3.54
CA PHE A 81 -1.35 7.36 2.54
C PHE A 81 0.18 7.35 2.63
N GLN A 82 0.71 6.60 3.59
CA GLN A 82 2.14 6.35 3.75
C GLN A 82 2.57 4.99 3.18
N LEU A 83 1.65 4.17 2.66
CA LEU A 83 1.96 2.82 2.20
C LEU A 83 2.87 2.80 0.96
N VAL A 84 2.55 3.63 -0.03
CA VAL A 84 3.26 3.71 -1.32
C VAL A 84 3.78 5.13 -1.52
N GLY A 85 5.03 5.27 -1.98
CA GLY A 85 5.55 6.54 -2.47
C GLY A 85 5.21 6.70 -3.94
N ASP A 86 4.22 7.53 -4.28
CA ASP A 86 3.78 7.77 -5.65
C ASP A 86 3.75 9.27 -5.96
N HIS A 87 4.60 9.70 -6.90
CA HIS A 87 4.70 11.10 -7.33
C HIS A 87 3.41 11.65 -7.96
N ARG A 88 2.48 10.78 -8.39
CA ARG A 88 1.17 11.17 -8.92
C ARG A 88 0.12 11.38 -7.83
N CYS A 89 0.38 10.90 -6.62
CA CYS A 89 -0.51 11.06 -5.47
C CYS A 89 0.25 11.38 -4.18
N MET A 90 0.68 10.35 -3.42
CA MET A 90 1.38 10.51 -2.14
C MET A 90 2.89 10.39 -2.34
N SER A 91 3.53 11.49 -2.72
CA SER A 91 4.96 11.49 -3.05
C SER A 91 5.85 11.11 -1.86
N ALA A 92 6.92 10.36 -2.14
CA ALA A 92 8.03 10.11 -1.22
C ALA A 92 9.29 9.73 -1.99
N GLU A 93 10.42 10.12 -1.44
CA GLU A 93 11.74 9.74 -1.96
C GLU A 93 12.06 8.28 -1.66
N CYS A 94 12.89 7.67 -2.51
CA CYS A 94 13.26 6.26 -2.42
C CYS A 94 13.90 5.85 -1.08
N GLU A 95 14.56 6.79 -0.38
CA GLU A 95 15.17 6.57 0.93
C GLU A 95 14.15 6.52 2.08
N ASP A 96 12.88 6.81 1.83
CA ASP A 96 11.83 6.68 2.84
C ASP A 96 11.66 5.19 3.22
N THR A 97 12.32 4.82 4.31
CA THR A 97 12.34 3.45 4.85
C THR A 97 10.98 2.98 5.34
N TRP A 98 9.97 3.86 5.41
CA TRP A 98 8.61 3.51 5.81
C TRP A 98 7.76 3.01 4.64
N ARG A 99 8.01 3.48 3.41
CA ARG A 99 7.25 3.06 2.22
C ARG A 99 7.47 1.59 1.89
N VAL A 100 6.40 0.92 1.48
CA VAL A 100 6.41 -0.48 1.03
C VAL A 100 6.87 -0.59 -0.43
N GLY A 101 6.55 0.39 -1.25
CA GLY A 101 6.88 0.43 -2.67
C GLY A 101 6.87 1.85 -3.22
N PHE A 102 7.40 2.01 -4.44
CA PHE A 102 7.56 3.31 -5.09
C PHE A 102 7.06 3.28 -6.54
N HIS A 103 6.48 4.40 -6.97
CA HIS A 103 5.95 4.68 -8.30
C HIS A 103 6.30 6.16 -8.64
N ASP A 104 6.55 6.57 -9.87
CA ASP A 104 6.02 6.04 -11.11
C ASP A 104 7.04 5.70 -12.20
N TYR A 105 8.23 5.28 -11.77
CA TYR A 105 9.38 4.99 -12.63
C TYR A 105 9.02 4.10 -13.83
N LYS A 106 8.90 4.72 -15.00
CA LYS A 106 8.44 4.09 -16.24
C LYS A 106 9.47 3.16 -16.90
N SER A 107 10.70 3.12 -16.38
CA SER A 107 11.75 2.25 -16.90
C SER A 107 12.35 1.40 -15.79
N TRP A 108 12.77 0.18 -16.16
CA TRP A 108 13.37 -0.75 -15.22
C TRP A 108 14.62 -0.15 -14.54
N TYR A 109 15.44 0.63 -15.25
CA TYR A 109 16.67 1.19 -14.70
C TYR A 109 16.39 2.31 -13.68
N LEU A 110 15.35 3.12 -13.90
CA LEU A 110 14.92 4.15 -12.93
C LEU A 110 14.36 3.49 -11.68
N TYR A 111 13.50 2.47 -11.85
CA TYR A 111 12.96 1.72 -10.73
C TYR A 111 14.07 0.99 -9.95
N TYR A 112 15.00 0.35 -10.64
CA TYR A 112 16.12 -0.36 -10.02
C TYR A 112 17.05 0.60 -9.25
N SER A 113 17.28 1.81 -9.77
CA SER A 113 17.99 2.86 -9.04
C SER A 113 17.26 3.24 -7.74
N CYS A 114 15.94 3.44 -7.80
CA CYS A 114 15.12 3.71 -6.62
C CYS A 114 15.15 2.56 -5.60
N TYR A 115 15.02 1.33 -6.09
CA TYR A 115 15.11 0.13 -5.26
C TYR A 115 16.46 0.07 -4.53
N ASN A 116 17.58 0.29 -5.21
CA ASN A 116 18.89 0.29 -4.58
C ASN A 116 19.04 1.39 -3.52
N ARG A 117 18.54 2.61 -3.79
CA ARG A 117 18.49 3.71 -2.80
C ARG A 117 17.70 3.29 -1.57
N SER A 118 16.51 2.72 -1.76
CA SER A 118 15.64 2.22 -0.69
C SER A 118 16.30 1.13 0.16
N MET A 119 16.96 0.15 -0.47
CA MET A 119 17.65 -0.93 0.23
C MET A 119 18.88 -0.42 1.00
N ASN A 120 19.62 0.54 0.45
CA ASN A 120 20.76 1.15 1.12
C ASN A 120 20.32 1.99 2.33
N ALA A 121 19.23 2.74 2.22
CA ALA A 121 18.67 3.50 3.33
C ALA A 121 18.21 2.59 4.47
N GLU A 122 17.56 1.45 4.17
CA GLU A 122 17.16 0.47 5.19
C GLU A 122 18.37 -0.14 5.91
N ARG A 123 19.43 -0.51 5.16
CA ARG A 123 20.67 -1.01 5.76
C ARG A 123 21.36 0.04 6.63
N ALA A 124 21.37 1.31 6.22
CA ALA A 124 21.94 2.39 7.00
C ALA A 124 21.17 2.58 8.32
N LYS A 125 19.83 2.59 8.26
CA LYS A 125 18.97 2.68 9.43
C LYS A 125 19.20 1.53 10.41
N MET A 126 19.26 0.29 9.93
CA MET A 126 19.53 -0.89 10.78
C MET A 126 20.89 -0.79 11.51
N LYS A 127 21.93 -0.30 10.82
CA LYS A 127 23.25 -0.08 11.43
C LYS A 127 23.24 1.00 12.50
N MET A 128 22.49 2.09 12.28
CA MET A 128 22.34 3.16 13.27
C MET A 128 21.60 2.67 14.51
N GLU A 129 20.49 1.94 14.33
CA GLU A 129 19.73 1.35 15.44
C GLU A 129 20.56 0.33 16.25
N GLU A 130 21.44 -0.43 15.58
CA GLU A 130 22.37 -1.33 16.24
C GLU A 130 23.48 -0.57 17.01
N SER A 131 24.01 0.52 16.46
CA SER A 131 25.02 1.34 17.14
C SER A 131 24.46 2.13 18.32
N ASP A 132 23.21 2.60 18.23
CA ASP A 132 22.57 3.35 19.31
C ASP A 132 22.24 2.47 20.52
N ASN A 133 22.04 1.15 20.31
CA ASN A 133 21.91 0.17 21.37
C ASN A 133 23.21 -0.11 22.16
N PHE A 134 24.34 0.45 21.74
CA PHE A 134 25.62 0.30 22.44
C PHE A 134 25.85 1.33 23.57
N CYS A 135 25.06 2.42 23.63
CA CYS A 135 25.37 3.55 24.52
C CYS A 135 24.67 3.53 25.89
N CYS A 136 23.77 2.58 26.16
CA CYS A 136 22.97 2.54 27.39
C CYS A 136 23.02 1.18 28.11
N THR A 137 24.22 0.62 28.27
CA THR A 137 24.47 -0.43 29.27
C THR A 137 25.42 0.11 30.35
N PHE A 138 24.85 0.77 31.34
CA PHE A 138 25.50 1.10 32.62
C PHE A 138 24.56 0.75 33.76
#